data_AF-A0A7Y5DLY9-F1
#
_entry.id   AF-A0A7Y5DLY9-F1
#
_cell.length_a   1.000
_cell.length_b   1.000
_cell.length_c   1.000
_cell.angle_alpha   90.00
_cell.angle_beta   90.00
_cell.angle_gamma   90.00
#
_symmetry.space_group_name_H-M   'P 1'
#
loop_
_entity.id
_entity.type
_entity.pdbx_description
1 polymer ?
#
loop_
_entity_poly.entity_id
_entity_poly.type
_entity_poly.pdbx_seq_one_letter_code
_entity_poly.pdbx_strand_id
1 'polypeptide(L)'
;MSSLSALLGRVLIAALFVFSGAATLANPAAYHAMLAAAGLPLGLAMPVAVFEIVAGLMLGLGLLTRMMVLLLSLFTVLAIVLIHNRWDDPVQMAMALKNLAILGGLLMVFAHSGMRWEYKALRREHLGAEPALDRDPANREGGLKTA
;
A
#
# COMPACT_ATOMS: atom_id res chain seq x y z
N MET A 1 -11.88 10.90 13.10
CA MET A 1 -11.08 12.00 12.50
C MET A 1 -9.88 11.48 11.69
N SER A 2 -9.28 10.33 12.03
CA SER A 2 -8.07 9.77 11.38
C SER A 2 -8.25 9.17 9.98
N SER A 3 -9.48 8.97 9.50
CA SER A 3 -9.72 8.31 8.21
C SER A 3 -9.47 9.21 7.01
N LEU A 4 -9.78 10.50 7.12
CA LEU A 4 -9.62 11.45 6.01
C LEU A 4 -8.14 11.78 5.78
N SER A 5 -7.36 12.00 6.85
CA SER A 5 -5.91 12.24 6.77
C SER A 5 -5.16 11.05 6.19
N ALA A 6 -5.52 9.81 6.58
CA ALA A 6 -4.95 8.60 6.01
C ALA A 6 -5.28 8.44 4.51
N LEU A 7 -6.50 8.80 4.10
CA LEU A 7 -6.92 8.73 2.70
C LEU A 7 -6.21 9.78 1.85
N LEU A 8 -6.11 11.02 2.35
CA LEU A 8 -5.35 12.10 1.73
C LEU A 8 -3.86 11.74 1.58
N GLY A 9 -3.23 11.22 2.64
CA GLY A 9 -1.83 10.80 2.58
C GLY A 9 -1.59 9.73 1.52
N ARG A 10 -2.50 8.74 1.41
CA ARG A 10 -2.41 7.71 0.37
C ARG A 10 -2.55 8.28 -1.04
N VAL A 11 -3.50 9.19 -1.26
CA VAL A 11 -3.71 9.82 -2.57
C VAL A 11 -2.52 10.70 -2.96
N LEU A 12 -1.94 11.45 -2.03
CA LEU A 12 -0.76 12.27 -2.27
C LEU A 12 0.47 11.41 -2.65
N ILE A 13 0.71 10.32 -1.92
CA ILE A 13 1.79 9.39 -2.26
C ILE A 13 1.54 8.74 -3.62
N ALA A 14 0.31 8.29 -3.89
CA ALA A 14 -0.09 7.73 -5.17
C ALA A 14 0.17 8.71 -6.33
N ALA A 15 -0.24 9.97 -6.19
CA ALA A 15 -0.02 11.01 -7.19
C ALA A 15 1.47 11.21 -7.51
N LEU A 16 2.34 11.10 -6.51
CA LEU A 16 3.79 11.19 -6.67
C LEU A 16 4.34 10.10 -7.60
N PHE A 17 3.91 8.84 -7.41
CA PHE A 17 4.32 7.72 -8.28
C PHE A 17 3.74 7.82 -9.69
N VAL A 18 2.49 8.25 -9.82
CA VAL A 18 1.87 8.46 -11.14
C VAL A 18 2.59 9.56 -11.91
N PHE A 19 2.92 10.66 -11.24
CA PHE A 19 3.68 11.74 -11.86
C PHE A 19 5.11 11.30 -12.21
N SER A 20 5.77 10.54 -11.33
CA SER A 20 7.10 9.96 -11.58
C SER A 20 7.10 9.10 -12.86
N GLY A 21 6.19 8.14 -12.96
CA GLY A 21 6.12 7.28 -14.14
C GLY A 21 5.69 8.03 -15.41
N ALA A 22 4.79 9.02 -15.29
CA ALA A 22 4.42 9.88 -16.43
C ALA A 22 5.61 10.75 -16.91
N ALA A 23 6.40 11.29 -15.99
CA ALA A 23 7.61 12.03 -16.32
C ALA A 23 8.65 11.14 -17.02
N THR A 24 8.78 9.89 -16.58
CA THR A 24 9.62 8.87 -17.23
C THR A 24 9.17 8.58 -18.67
N LEU A 25 7.85 8.51 -18.92
CA LEU A 25 7.30 8.35 -20.28
C LEU A 25 7.46 9.61 -21.14
N ALA A 26 7.39 10.80 -20.54
CA ALA A 26 7.54 12.07 -21.25
C ALA A 26 8.99 12.31 -21.72
N ASN A 27 9.98 11.86 -20.94
CA ASN A 27 11.38 12.00 -21.29
C ASN A 27 12.17 10.69 -21.07
N PRO A 28 11.97 9.69 -21.94
CA PRO A 28 12.65 8.40 -21.82
C PRO A 28 14.16 8.53 -22.02
N ALA A 29 14.62 9.54 -22.78
CA ALA A 29 16.04 9.79 -23.00
C ALA A 29 16.78 10.17 -21.70
N ALA A 30 16.20 11.06 -20.90
CA ALA A 30 16.75 11.43 -19.60
C ALA A 30 16.80 10.23 -18.64
N TYR A 31 15.75 9.40 -18.65
CA TYR A 31 15.69 8.21 -17.79
C TYR A 31 16.68 7.12 -18.23
N HIS A 32 16.87 6.93 -19.54
CA HIS A 32 17.91 6.05 -20.09
C HIS A 32 19.31 6.50 -19.67
N ALA A 33 19.59 7.81 -19.66
CA ALA A 33 20.87 8.33 -19.17
C ALA A 33 21.07 8.03 -17.66
N MET A 34 20.01 8.14 -16.86
CA MET A 34 20.06 7.76 -15.43
C MET A 34 20.30 6.26 -15.24
N LEU A 35 19.62 5.39 -15.99
CA LEU A 35 19.81 3.94 -15.97
C LEU A 35 21.23 3.55 -16.41
N ALA A 36 21.74 4.18 -17.47
CA ALA A 36 23.11 3.98 -17.95
C ALA A 36 24.15 4.37 -16.87
N ALA A 37 23.94 5.51 -16.20
CA ALA A 37 24.80 5.95 -15.11
C ALA A 37 24.78 5.00 -13.90
N ALA A 38 23.66 4.30 -13.68
CA ALA A 38 23.51 3.27 -12.64
C ALA A 38 23.98 1.87 -13.10
N GLY A 39 24.43 1.70 -14.34
CA GLY A 39 24.85 0.40 -14.90
C GLY A 39 23.70 -0.58 -15.15
N LEU A 40 22.46 -0.09 -15.26
CA LEU A 40 21.27 -0.90 -15.45
C LEU A 40 20.88 -1.05 -16.93
N PRO A 41 20.20 -2.15 -17.31
CA PRO A 41 19.71 -2.34 -18.66
C PRO A 41 18.70 -1.24 -19.07
N LEU A 42 18.95 -0.60 -20.21
CA LEU A 42 18.10 0.48 -20.73
C LEU A 42 16.66 0.03 -21.02
N GLY A 43 16.46 -1.25 -21.34
CA GLY A 43 15.15 -1.85 -21.57
C GLY A 43 14.22 -1.83 -20.36
N LEU A 44 14.72 -1.48 -19.17
CA LEU A 44 13.91 -1.38 -17.95
C LEU A 44 13.10 -0.08 -17.84
N ALA A 45 13.41 0.96 -18.61
CA ALA A 45 12.74 2.26 -18.45
C ALA A 45 11.22 2.20 -18.66
N MET A 46 10.79 1.58 -19.76
CA MET A 46 9.37 1.42 -20.09
C MET A 46 8.60 0.56 -19.07
N PRO A 47 9.05 -0.66 -18.72
CA PRO A 47 8.32 -1.47 -17.74
C PRO A 47 8.31 -0.84 -16.35
N VAL A 48 9.38 -0.14 -15.94
CA VAL A 48 9.41 0.59 -14.66
C VAL A 48 8.39 1.74 -14.66
N ALA A 49 8.34 2.53 -15.73
CA ALA A 49 7.39 3.64 -15.83
C ALA A 49 5.93 3.17 -15.78
N VAL A 50 5.60 2.10 -16.52
CA VAL A 50 4.27 1.50 -16.49
C VAL A 50 3.96 0.95 -15.11
N PHE A 51 4.93 0.28 -14.48
CA PHE A 51 4.80 -0.25 -13.13
C PHE A 51 4.51 0.86 -12.10
N GLU A 52 5.26 1.97 -12.11
CA GLU A 52 5.04 3.11 -11.20
C GLU A 52 3.64 3.71 -11.35
N ILE A 53 3.16 3.88 -12.59
CA ILE A 53 1.82 4.42 -12.86
C ILE A 53 0.75 3.46 -12.35
N VAL A 54 0.83 2.18 -12.71
CA VAL A 54 -0.18 1.19 -12.33
C VAL A 54 -0.19 1.00 -10.80
N ALA A 55 0.97 0.83 -10.19
CA ALA A 55 1.10 0.67 -8.74
C ALA A 55 0.63 1.92 -7.99
N GLY A 56 0.95 3.12 -8.50
CA GLY A 56 0.46 4.40 -7.98
C GLY A 56 -1.06 4.50 -8.05
N LEU A 57 -1.68 4.19 -9.20
CA LEU A 57 -3.14 4.17 -9.34
C LEU A 57 -3.79 3.17 -8.38
N MET A 58 -3.28 1.93 -8.30
CA MET A 58 -3.82 0.91 -7.41
C MET A 58 -3.72 1.32 -5.94
N LEU A 59 -2.59 1.92 -5.54
CA LEU A 59 -2.40 2.49 -4.22
C LEU A 59 -3.43 3.60 -3.94
N GLY A 60 -3.64 4.53 -4.87
CA GLY A 60 -4.60 5.62 -4.75
C GLY A 60 -6.04 5.13 -4.58
N LEU A 61 -6.46 4.21 -5.45
CA LEU A 61 -7.78 3.56 -5.41
C LEU A 61 -7.99 2.68 -4.17
N GLY A 62 -6.91 2.31 -3.48
CA GLY A 62 -6.98 1.46 -2.30
C GLY A 62 -7.13 -0.02 -2.61
N LEU A 63 -6.78 -0.43 -3.84
CA LEU A 63 -6.79 -1.82 -4.30
C LEU A 63 -5.42 -2.44 -4.01
N LEU A 64 -5.39 -3.63 -3.39
CA LEU A 64 -4.15 -4.35 -3.06
C LEU A 64 -3.09 -3.49 -2.34
N THR A 65 -3.52 -2.54 -1.50
CA THR A 65 -2.64 -1.53 -0.87
C THR A 65 -1.43 -2.13 -0.17
N ARG A 66 -1.57 -3.27 0.52
CA ARG A 66 -0.43 -3.94 1.17
C ARG A 66 0.66 -4.35 0.18
N MET A 67 0.28 -5.01 -0.91
CA MET A 67 1.22 -5.48 -1.91
C MET A 67 1.85 -4.30 -2.64
N MET A 68 1.04 -3.33 -3.07
CA MET A 68 1.54 -2.15 -3.78
C MET A 68 2.48 -1.31 -2.92
N VAL A 69 2.18 -1.12 -1.63
CA VAL A 69 3.06 -0.40 -0.71
C VAL A 69 4.39 -1.12 -0.54
N LEU A 70 4.39 -2.45 -0.36
CA LEU A 70 5.63 -3.21 -0.23
C LEU A 70 6.48 -3.11 -1.50
N LEU A 71 5.88 -3.29 -2.67
CA LEU A 71 6.61 -3.20 -3.94
C LEU A 71 7.14 -1.78 -4.19
N LEU A 72 6.32 -0.74 -3.98
CA LEU A 72 6.76 0.65 -4.13
C LEU A 72 7.83 1.04 -3.10
N SER A 73 7.76 0.50 -1.88
CA SER A 73 8.78 0.71 -0.84
C SER A 73 10.12 0.11 -1.27
N LEU A 74 10.09 -1.15 -1.73
CA LEU A 74 11.28 -1.83 -2.24
C LEU A 74 11.87 -1.07 -3.43
N PHE A 75 11.02 -0.69 -4.40
CA PHE A 75 11.44 0.14 -5.54
C PHE A 75 12.09 1.45 -5.10
N THR A 76 11.50 2.15 -4.14
CA THR A 76 12.05 3.41 -3.60
C THR A 76 13.42 3.21 -2.96
N VAL A 77 13.61 2.13 -2.20
CA VAL A 77 14.91 1.77 -1.61
C VAL A 77 15.94 1.49 -2.69
N LEU A 78 15.59 0.70 -3.72
CA LEU A 78 16.50 0.45 -4.85
C LEU A 78 16.87 1.76 -5.57
N ALA A 79 15.92 2.67 -5.77
CA ALA A 79 16.18 3.96 -6.39
C ALA A 79 17.14 4.84 -5.57
N ILE A 80 17.07 4.80 -4.24
CA ILE A 80 18.04 5.51 -3.38
C ILE A 80 19.43 4.92 -3.55
N VAL A 81 19.57 3.59 -3.43
CA VAL A 81 20.87 2.91 -3.41
C VAL A 81 21.54 2.89 -4.79
N LEU A 82 20.78 2.71 -5.87
CA LEU A 82 21.35 2.56 -7.22
C LEU A 82 21.54 3.88 -7.95
N ILE A 83 20.65 4.85 -7.74
CA ILE A 83 20.65 6.11 -8.51
C ILE A 83 21.24 7.26 -7.70
N HIS A 84 21.00 7.30 -6.38
CA HIS A 84 21.36 8.43 -5.52
C HIS A 84 22.54 8.11 -4.60
N ASN A 85 23.49 7.29 -5.06
CA ASN A 85 24.66 6.89 -4.27
C ASN A 85 25.81 7.94 -4.28
N ARG A 86 25.54 9.17 -4.72
CA ARG A 86 26.54 10.25 -4.75
C ARG A 86 26.27 11.22 -3.61
N TRP A 87 26.86 10.92 -2.47
CA TRP A 87 26.65 11.65 -1.21
C TRP A 87 27.40 13.00 -1.21
N ASP A 88 28.34 13.19 -2.14
CA ASP A 88 29.14 14.39 -2.30
C ASP A 88 28.41 15.51 -3.08
N ASP A 89 27.31 15.18 -3.76
CA ASP A 89 26.50 16.16 -4.50
C ASP A 89 25.25 16.53 -3.68
N PRO A 90 25.09 17.80 -3.27
CA PRO A 90 23.95 18.24 -2.47
C PRO A 90 22.60 18.02 -3.17
N VAL A 91 22.55 18.03 -4.50
CA VAL A 91 21.31 17.76 -5.26
C VAL A 91 20.92 16.29 -5.14
N GLN A 92 21.89 15.38 -5.26
CA GLN A 92 21.65 13.94 -5.14
C GLN A 92 21.27 13.56 -3.71
N MET A 93 21.90 14.18 -2.71
CA MET A 93 21.52 14.02 -1.31
C MET A 93 20.07 14.45 -1.05
N ALA A 94 19.66 15.61 -1.58
CA ALA A 94 18.29 16.11 -1.43
C ALA A 94 17.26 15.15 -2.07
N MET A 95 17.58 14.58 -3.22
CA MET A 95 16.72 13.60 -3.89
C MET A 95 16.68 12.25 -3.14
N ALA A 96 17.80 11.80 -2.57
CA ALA A 96 17.83 10.64 -1.69
C ALA A 96 16.94 10.84 -0.46
N LEU A 97 17.05 12.01 0.21
CA LEU A 97 16.23 12.37 1.36
C LEU A 97 14.75 12.46 1.02
N LYS A 98 14.40 13.02 -0.15
CA LYS A 98 13.02 13.01 -0.67
C LYS A 98 12.50 11.57 -0.79
N ASN A 99 13.26 10.67 -1.41
CA ASN A 99 12.86 9.27 -1.57
C ASN A 99 12.77 8.55 -0.22
N LEU A 100 13.64 8.88 0.74
CA LEU A 100 13.57 8.35 2.11
C LEU A 100 12.30 8.81 2.84
N ALA A 101 11.89 10.07 2.65
CA ALA A 101 10.63 10.59 3.18
C ALA A 101 9.41 9.88 2.54
N ILE A 102 9.46 9.61 1.23
CA ILE A 102 8.42 8.84 0.53
C ILE A 102 8.33 7.42 1.10
N LEU A 103 9.46 6.76 1.34
CA LEU A 103 9.51 5.44 1.98
C LEU A 103 8.87 5.48 3.37
N GLY A 104 9.15 6.50 4.19
CA GLY A 104 8.51 6.69 5.49
C GLY A 104 6.99 6.84 5.38
N GLY A 105 6.52 7.63 4.40
CA GLY A 105 5.09 7.77 4.09
C GLY A 105 4.44 6.45 3.68
N LEU A 106 5.11 5.66 2.84
CA LEU A 106 4.66 4.34 2.42
C LEU A 106 4.53 3.37 3.60
N LEU A 107 5.54 3.32 4.49
CA LEU A 107 5.48 2.51 5.70
C LEU A 107 4.34 2.94 6.64
N MET A 108 4.07 4.24 6.74
CA MET A 108 2.93 4.75 7.49
C MET A 108 1.59 4.29 6.87
N VAL A 109 1.48 4.29 5.54
CA VAL A 109 0.31 3.72 4.83
C VAL A 109 0.21 2.20 5.07
N PHE A 110 1.34 1.49 5.10
CA PHE A 110 1.37 0.05 5.41
C PHE A 110 0.78 -0.22 6.81
N ALA A 111 1.22 0.52 7.83
CA ALA A 111 0.72 0.38 9.20
C ALA A 111 -0.80 0.61 9.28
N HIS A 112 -1.32 1.61 8.57
CA HIS A 112 -2.76 1.90 8.56
C HIS A 112 -3.59 0.93 7.70
N SER A 113 -2.96 0.18 6.79
CA SER A 113 -3.63 -0.84 5.96
C SER A 113 -3.96 -2.14 6.73
N GLY A 114 -3.47 -2.28 7.96
CA GLY A 114 -3.71 -3.38 8.90
C GLY A 114 -5.19 -3.58 9.29
N MET A 115 -5.91 -2.49 9.55
CA MET A 115 -7.18 -2.53 10.30
C MET A 115 -8.43 -3.02 9.55
N ARG A 116 -8.34 -3.43 8.27
CA ARG A 116 -9.53 -3.85 7.49
C ARG A 116 -9.78 -5.36 7.42
N TRP A 117 -8.81 -6.19 7.79
CA TRP A 117 -8.99 -7.67 7.76
C TRP A 117 -9.39 -8.25 9.12
N GLU A 118 -8.85 -7.74 10.22
CA GLU A 118 -9.16 -8.24 11.57
C GLU A 118 -10.66 -8.15 11.93
N TYR A 119 -11.36 -7.13 11.44
CA TYR A 119 -12.78 -6.93 11.75
C TYR A 119 -13.73 -7.93 11.07
N LYS A 120 -13.33 -8.59 9.98
CA LYS A 120 -14.17 -9.58 9.29
C LYS A 120 -13.94 -11.02 9.74
N ALA A 121 -12.81 -11.31 10.40
CA ALA A 121 -12.58 -12.61 11.03
C ALA A 121 -13.32 -12.72 12.37
N LEU A 122 -13.26 -11.67 13.21
CA LEU A 122 -13.85 -11.69 14.56
C LEU A 122 -15.39 -11.52 14.60
N ARG A 123 -15.99 -10.88 13.59
CA ARG A 123 -17.46 -10.72 13.50
C ARG A 123 -18.18 -11.97 12.97
N ARG A 124 -17.46 -12.97 12.47
CA ARG A 124 -18.05 -14.28 12.10
C ARG A 124 -18.21 -15.20 13.31
N GLU A 125 -17.35 -15.09 14.32
CA GLU A 125 -17.51 -15.85 15.56
C GLU A 125 -18.65 -15.34 16.44
N HIS A 126 -18.81 -14.01 16.57
CA HIS A 126 -19.85 -13.45 17.46
C HIS A 126 -21.27 -13.40 16.89
N LEU A 127 -21.46 -13.54 15.57
CA LEU A 127 -22.80 -13.59 14.91
C LEU A 127 -23.21 -15.01 14.48
N GLY A 128 -22.36 -16.01 14.71
CA GLY A 128 -22.70 -17.44 14.60
C GLY A 128 -23.14 -18.07 15.92
N ALA A 129 -23.08 -17.31 17.02
CA ALA A 129 -23.51 -17.74 18.35
C ALA A 129 -24.86 -17.09 18.72
N GLU A 130 -25.89 -17.28 17.88
CA GLU A 130 -27.24 -17.30 18.47
C GLU A 130 -27.36 -18.59 19.28
N PRO A 131 -27.80 -18.55 20.55
CA PRO A 131 -27.96 -19.74 21.38
C PRO A 131 -29.11 -20.58 20.81
N ALA A 132 -28.77 -21.54 19.97
CA ALA A 132 -29.70 -22.44 19.31
C ALA A 132 -30.28 -23.55 20.23
N LEU A 133 -30.54 -23.29 21.51
CA LEU A 133 -31.14 -24.27 22.43
C LEU A 133 -32.14 -23.67 23.44
N ASP A 134 -33.05 -22.80 22.98
CA ASP A 134 -34.34 -22.57 23.68
C ASP A 134 -35.53 -22.68 22.70
N ARG A 135 -35.54 -23.74 21.89
CA ARG A 135 -36.68 -24.12 21.05
C ARG A 135 -36.92 -25.63 21.03
N ASP A 136 -36.80 -26.28 22.18
CA ASP A 136 -37.39 -27.60 22.32
C ASP A 136 -38.83 -27.48 22.86
N PRO A 137 -39.88 -27.67 22.03
CA PRO A 137 -41.24 -27.72 22.51
C PRO A 137 -41.48 -28.86 23.52
N ALA A 138 -40.61 -29.87 23.60
CA ALA A 138 -40.72 -30.96 24.57
C ALA A 138 -40.50 -30.50 26.03
N ASN A 139 -39.85 -29.35 26.27
CA ASN A 139 -39.65 -28.83 27.63
C ASN A 139 -40.85 -28.01 28.15
N ARG A 140 -41.90 -27.80 27.35
CA ARG A 140 -43.09 -27.04 27.78
C ARG A 140 -44.15 -27.91 28.47
N GLU A 141 -44.11 -29.23 28.29
CA GLU A 141 -45.18 -30.12 28.76
C GLU A 141 -44.89 -30.80 30.11
N GLY A 142 -43.67 -30.68 30.64
CA GLY A 142 -43.29 -31.25 31.94
C GLY A 142 -43.74 -30.46 33.17
N GLY A 143 -44.14 -29.19 33.00
CA GLY A 143 -44.48 -28.29 34.11
C GLY A 143 -45.96 -28.21 34.51
N LEU A 144 -46.86 -28.88 33.78
CA LEU A 144 -48.32 -28.77 33.98
C LEU A 144 -48.95 -30.00 34.66
N LYS A 145 -48.15 -30.94 35.19
CA LYS A 145 -48.66 -32.20 35.78
C LYS A 145 -48.30 -32.45 37.25
N THR A 146 -48.07 -31.40 38.03
CA THR A 146 -48.01 -31.51 39.50
C THR A 146 -48.81 -30.39 40.15
N ALA A 147 -50.13 -30.57 40.19
CA ALA A 147 -51.07 -29.91 41.10
C ALA A 147 -52.03 -30.98 41.62
#